data_AF-A0A6P1KKZ9-F1
#
_entry.id   AF-A0A6P1KKZ9-F1
#
_cell.length_a   1.000
_cell.length_b   1.000
_cell.length_c   1.000
_cell.angle_alpha   90.00
_cell.angle_beta   90.00
_cell.angle_gamma   90.00
#
_symmetry.space_group_name_H-M   'P 1'
#
loop_
_entity.id
_entity.type
_entity.pdbx_description
1 polymer ?
#
loop_
_entity_poly.entity_id
_entity_poly.type
_entity_poly.pdbx_seq_one_letter_code
_entity_poly.pdbx_strand_id
1 'polypeptide(L)'
;MFVIPMAGLSSRFFKAGFEVPKYQLSIADTIVFDLAIKSFERYFSTDLFLLIVRDVYDTPRFVAERLTRLGVRNFMIHTLDGETAGQAETVALGLGLGLGNASIDDDEPIYIFNIDTFRYGFEKPDWVESVDGYLEVFEGEGDHWSFIAVDDDDKVIKTTEKQRISNLCSDGLYYFKSKQQYLSLFHQAVAQQLTVNNEYYIAPMYNLLIAQGGRVGYVKITDDDIDFCGTPDEYQALKAHGLKVDV
;
A
#
# COMPACT_ATOMS: atom_id res chain seq x y z
N MET A 1 -0.84 -2.95 12.66
CA MET A 1 0.48 -2.88 11.99
C MET A 1 0.38 -2.17 10.62
N PHE A 2 1.50 -1.66 10.11
CA PHE A 2 1.65 -1.24 8.72
C PHE A 2 2.37 -2.31 7.89
N VAL A 3 1.88 -2.59 6.68
CA VAL A 3 2.46 -3.58 5.76
C VAL A 3 2.79 -2.91 4.43
N ILE A 4 4.06 -2.93 4.05
CA ILE A 4 4.55 -2.23 2.86
C ILE A 4 5.09 -3.24 1.84
N PRO A 5 4.27 -3.70 0.87
CA PRO A 5 4.73 -4.51 -0.24
C PRO A 5 5.56 -3.66 -1.22
N MET A 6 6.86 -3.95 -1.31
CA MET A 6 7.80 -3.27 -2.22
C MET A 6 8.64 -4.25 -3.05
N ALA A 7 8.06 -5.39 -3.39
CA ALA A 7 8.67 -6.44 -4.22
C ALA A 7 8.62 -6.16 -5.75
N GLY A 8 8.06 -5.03 -6.16
CA GLY A 8 7.90 -4.65 -7.57
C GLY A 8 9.23 -4.34 -8.29
N LEU A 9 9.22 -4.51 -9.62
CA LEU A 9 10.43 -4.46 -10.46
C LEU A 9 10.94 -3.06 -10.83
N SER A 10 10.21 -1.98 -10.52
CA SER A 10 10.54 -0.63 -11.01
C SER A 10 10.73 -0.55 -12.54
N SER A 11 10.12 -1.45 -13.33
CA SER A 11 10.40 -1.62 -14.76
C SER A 11 10.20 -0.35 -15.60
N ARG A 12 9.27 0.53 -15.23
CA ARG A 12 9.06 1.83 -15.90
C ARG A 12 10.26 2.76 -15.73
N PHE A 13 10.87 2.77 -14.53
CA PHE A 13 12.06 3.55 -14.24
C PHE A 13 13.28 3.00 -14.98
N PHE A 14 13.53 1.68 -14.95
CA PHE A 14 14.64 1.11 -15.71
C PHE A 14 14.52 1.38 -17.22
N LYS A 15 13.31 1.29 -17.80
CA LYS A 15 13.05 1.64 -19.21
C LYS A 15 13.29 3.13 -19.51
N ALA A 16 13.10 4.01 -18.53
CA ALA A 16 13.37 5.44 -18.65
C ALA A 16 14.84 5.80 -18.40
N GLY A 17 15.72 4.83 -18.14
CA GLY A 17 17.17 5.02 -18.00
C GLY A 17 17.67 5.21 -16.57
N PHE A 18 16.85 4.95 -15.55
CA PHE A 18 17.30 4.95 -14.16
C PHE A 18 18.12 3.69 -13.85
N GLU A 19 19.14 3.81 -13.01
CA GLU A 19 20.07 2.70 -12.68
C GLU A 19 19.73 1.97 -11.37
N VAL A 20 18.88 2.56 -10.54
CA VAL A 20 18.45 2.01 -9.25
C VAL A 20 16.93 1.92 -9.18
N PRO A 21 16.38 1.05 -8.31
CA PRO A 21 14.94 0.99 -8.08
C PRO A 21 14.36 2.32 -7.60
N LYS A 22 13.09 2.58 -7.91
CA LYS A 22 12.45 3.89 -7.65
C LYS A 22 12.55 4.35 -6.19
N TYR A 23 12.43 3.41 -5.24
CA TYR A 23 12.49 3.70 -3.80
C TYR A 23 13.88 4.13 -3.32
N GLN A 24 14.94 3.91 -4.10
CA GLN A 24 16.29 4.40 -3.80
C GLN A 24 16.61 5.76 -4.45
N LEU A 25 15.70 6.30 -5.28
CA LEU A 25 15.86 7.62 -5.88
C LEU A 25 15.64 8.73 -4.85
N SER A 26 16.11 9.95 -5.16
CA SER A 26 15.94 11.12 -4.29
C SER A 26 15.14 12.24 -4.97
N ILE A 27 14.29 12.89 -4.18
CA ILE A 27 13.62 14.14 -4.51
C ILE A 27 14.19 15.19 -3.55
N ALA A 28 14.85 16.20 -4.11
CA ALA A 28 15.76 17.07 -3.37
C ALA A 28 16.76 16.23 -2.53
N ASP A 29 16.82 16.45 -1.22
CA ASP A 29 17.74 15.79 -0.30
C ASP A 29 17.12 14.57 0.42
N THR A 30 15.89 14.18 0.06
CA THR A 30 15.16 13.08 0.70
C THR A 30 14.95 11.91 -0.25
N ILE A 31 15.11 10.69 0.25
CA ILE A 31 14.95 9.45 -0.52
C ILE A 31 13.46 9.10 -0.65
N VAL A 32 13.02 8.62 -1.81
CA VAL A 32 11.63 8.21 -2.08
C VAL A 32 11.10 7.23 -1.04
N PHE A 33 11.90 6.24 -0.63
CA PHE A 33 11.55 5.34 0.47
C PHE A 33 11.21 6.10 1.75
N ASP A 34 12.02 7.08 2.15
CA ASP A 34 11.80 7.84 3.37
C ASP A 34 10.53 8.68 3.28
N LEU A 35 10.27 9.30 2.12
CA LEU A 35 9.05 10.08 1.91
C LEU A 35 7.80 9.20 2.08
N ALA A 36 7.79 8.00 1.50
CA ALA A 36 6.67 7.07 1.65
C ALA A 36 6.51 6.58 3.09
N ILE A 37 7.59 6.21 3.78
CA ILE A 37 7.52 5.71 5.17
C ILE A 37 7.18 6.81 6.18
N LYS A 38 7.64 8.05 5.96
CA LYS A 38 7.30 9.23 6.78
C LYS A 38 5.80 9.51 6.81
N SER A 39 5.02 9.00 5.86
CA SER A 39 3.55 9.04 5.92
C SER A 39 3.01 8.55 7.27
N PHE A 40 3.70 7.59 7.90
CA PHE A 40 3.28 6.95 9.14
C PHE A 40 4.16 7.32 10.35
N GLU A 41 4.85 8.46 10.32
CA GLU A 41 5.82 8.85 11.36
C GLU A 41 5.23 8.90 12.78
N ARG A 42 3.95 9.24 12.91
CA ARG A 42 3.22 9.24 14.19
C ARG A 42 3.21 7.87 14.88
N TYR A 43 3.41 6.81 14.12
CA TYR A 43 3.30 5.43 14.56
C TYR A 43 4.66 4.71 14.67
N PHE A 44 5.78 5.38 14.37
CA PHE A 44 7.13 4.79 14.41
C PHE A 44 7.50 4.19 15.78
N SER A 45 6.91 4.69 16.87
CA SER A 45 7.16 4.18 18.22
C SER A 45 6.10 3.21 18.76
N THR A 46 4.94 3.09 18.11
CA THR A 46 3.78 2.35 18.62
C THR A 46 3.46 1.10 17.82
N ASP A 47 3.66 1.14 16.51
CA ASP A 47 3.20 0.12 15.60
C ASP A 47 4.35 -0.71 15.03
N LEU A 48 4.03 -1.96 14.69
CA LEU A 48 4.88 -2.81 13.88
C LEU A 48 4.79 -2.39 12.41
N PHE A 49 5.95 -2.31 11.74
CA PHE A 49 6.09 -2.15 10.30
C PHE A 49 6.61 -3.43 9.66
N LEU A 50 5.84 -4.07 8.79
CA LEU A 50 6.26 -5.21 7.99
C LEU A 50 6.60 -4.75 6.57
N LEU A 51 7.88 -4.82 6.20
CA LEU A 51 8.37 -4.49 4.87
C LEU A 51 8.57 -5.78 4.09
N ILE A 52 7.95 -5.89 2.93
CA ILE A 52 8.02 -7.11 2.10
C ILE A 52 8.77 -6.77 0.83
N VAL A 53 9.98 -7.33 0.72
CA VAL A 53 10.99 -6.94 -0.27
C VAL A 53 11.46 -8.14 -1.07
N ARG A 54 12.21 -7.88 -2.15
CA ARG A 54 13.05 -8.89 -2.81
C ARG A 54 14.51 -8.56 -2.57
N ASP A 55 15.36 -9.56 -2.52
CA ASP A 55 16.81 -9.35 -2.40
C ASP A 55 17.43 -9.01 -3.76
N VAL A 56 17.13 -7.80 -4.21
CA VAL A 56 17.70 -7.18 -5.40
C VAL A 56 18.22 -5.80 -5.01
N TYR A 57 19.34 -5.37 -5.58
CA TYR A 57 19.94 -4.06 -5.27
C TYR A 57 20.16 -3.80 -3.77
N ASP A 58 20.49 -4.86 -3.02
CA ASP A 58 20.76 -4.80 -1.58
C ASP A 58 19.60 -4.22 -0.75
N THR A 59 18.38 -4.43 -1.25
CA THR A 59 17.16 -3.84 -0.69
C THR A 59 16.92 -4.20 0.77
N PRO A 60 17.10 -5.44 1.24
CA PRO A 60 16.91 -5.75 2.66
C PRO A 60 17.80 -4.92 3.59
N ARG A 61 19.09 -4.77 3.24
CA ARG A 61 20.03 -3.94 4.01
C ARG A 61 19.64 -2.45 3.93
N PHE A 62 19.38 -1.95 2.73
CA PHE A 62 18.92 -0.58 2.50
C PHE A 62 17.70 -0.25 3.38
N VAL A 63 16.66 -1.08 3.35
CA VAL A 63 15.43 -0.89 4.12
C VAL A 63 15.72 -0.88 5.62
N ALA A 64 16.52 -1.82 6.15
CA ALA A 64 16.88 -1.85 7.56
C ALA A 64 17.60 -0.57 8.02
N GLU A 65 18.56 -0.09 7.22
CA GLU A 65 19.31 1.14 7.49
C GLU A 65 18.40 2.38 7.46
N ARG A 66 17.50 2.47 6.47
CA ARG A 66 16.55 3.60 6.37
C ARG A 66 15.55 3.63 7.51
N LEU A 67 14.92 2.50 7.86
CA LEU A 67 13.99 2.40 8.98
C LEU A 67 14.65 2.78 10.31
N THR A 68 15.88 2.30 10.53
CA THR A 68 16.67 2.65 11.72
C THR A 68 16.95 4.15 11.77
N ARG A 69 17.35 4.75 10.63
CA ARG A 69 17.62 6.20 10.52
C ARG A 69 16.37 7.05 10.74
N LEU A 70 15.21 6.60 10.29
CA LEU A 70 13.92 7.25 10.49
C LEU A 70 13.40 7.11 11.93
N GLY A 71 13.98 6.21 12.73
CA GLY A 71 13.57 5.99 14.11
C GLY A 71 12.38 5.04 14.27
N VAL A 72 12.10 4.19 13.27
CA VAL A 72 11.09 3.13 13.38
C VAL A 72 11.56 2.09 14.39
N ARG A 73 10.83 1.95 15.50
CA ARG A 73 11.25 1.15 16.65
C ARG A 73 10.94 -0.33 16.52
N ASN A 74 9.87 -0.67 15.80
CA ASN A 74 9.40 -2.03 15.66
C ASN A 74 9.13 -2.33 14.19
N PHE A 75 10.01 -3.11 13.56
CA PHE A 75 9.84 -3.51 12.18
C PHE A 75 10.32 -4.93 11.92
N MET A 76 9.75 -5.54 10.88
CA MET A 76 10.14 -6.81 10.31
C MET A 76 10.40 -6.62 8.82
N ILE A 77 11.41 -7.30 8.30
CA ILE A 77 11.70 -7.32 6.87
C ILE A 77 11.54 -8.77 6.41
N HIS A 78 10.58 -8.99 5.51
CA HIS A 78 10.39 -10.28 4.85
C HIS A 78 10.94 -10.20 3.43
N THR A 79 11.94 -11.04 3.15
CA THR A 79 12.54 -11.14 1.83
C THR A 79 11.90 -12.29 1.07
N LEU A 80 11.34 -12.00 -0.10
CA LEU A 80 10.78 -12.98 -1.02
C LEU A 80 11.86 -13.57 -1.94
N ASP A 81 11.74 -14.87 -2.22
CA ASP A 81 12.63 -15.61 -3.11
C ASP A 81 12.37 -15.33 -4.60
N GLY A 82 11.22 -14.75 -4.94
CA GLY A 82 10.76 -14.60 -6.32
C GLY A 82 9.79 -13.44 -6.53
N GLU A 83 9.39 -13.28 -7.79
CA GLU A 83 8.29 -12.39 -8.16
C GLU A 83 6.95 -12.97 -7.71
N THR A 84 5.98 -12.10 -7.46
CA THR A 84 4.61 -12.47 -7.12
C THR A 84 3.68 -12.01 -8.23
N ALA A 85 2.54 -12.67 -8.37
CA ALA A 85 1.44 -12.33 -9.25
C ALA A 85 0.64 -11.11 -8.72
N GLY A 86 1.30 -10.10 -8.13
CA GLY A 86 0.66 -8.87 -7.66
C GLY A 86 0.85 -8.58 -6.17
N GLN A 87 0.44 -7.36 -5.77
CA GLN A 87 0.61 -6.86 -4.40
C GLN A 87 -0.17 -7.68 -3.37
N ALA A 88 -1.35 -8.20 -3.74
CA ALA A 88 -2.15 -8.96 -2.79
C ALA A 88 -1.43 -10.26 -2.37
N GLU A 89 -0.77 -10.93 -3.31
CA GLU A 89 0.06 -12.10 -3.03
C GLU A 89 1.32 -11.71 -2.25
N THR A 90 1.99 -10.61 -2.61
CA THR A 90 3.15 -10.10 -1.84
C THR A 90 2.82 -10.00 -0.36
N VAL A 91 1.69 -9.35 -0.02
CA VAL A 91 1.24 -9.17 1.36
C VAL A 91 0.89 -10.51 2.02
N ALA A 92 0.19 -11.41 1.34
CA ALA A 92 -0.17 -12.71 1.89
C ALA A 92 1.07 -13.57 2.23
N LEU A 93 2.09 -13.55 1.36
CA LEU A 93 3.37 -14.21 1.61
C LEU A 93 4.07 -13.63 2.85
N GLY A 94 4.17 -12.30 2.95
CA GLY A 94 4.80 -11.65 4.10
C GLY A 94 4.05 -11.83 5.42
N LEU A 95 2.72 -11.93 5.40
CA LEU A 95 1.91 -12.08 6.61
C LEU A 95 1.93 -13.47 7.23
N GLY A 96 2.27 -14.53 6.48
CA GLY A 96 2.27 -15.86 7.09
C GLY A 96 2.10 -17.07 6.18
N LEU A 97 2.26 -16.95 4.85
CA LEU A 97 2.35 -18.15 3.99
C LEU A 97 3.78 -18.75 3.95
N GLY A 98 4.76 -18.20 4.69
CA GLY A 98 6.16 -18.67 4.59
C GLY A 98 7.12 -18.47 5.77
N LEU A 99 6.72 -18.07 6.98
CA LEU A 99 7.68 -17.84 8.08
C LEU A 99 7.41 -18.64 9.36
N GLY A 100 8.45 -19.36 9.78
CA GLY A 100 8.46 -20.22 10.96
C GLY A 100 9.11 -19.66 12.22
N ASN A 101 9.28 -18.34 12.41
CA ASN A 101 9.99 -17.84 13.62
C ASN A 101 9.48 -16.53 14.27
N ALA A 102 8.43 -15.87 13.76
CA ALA A 102 7.72 -14.82 14.51
C ALA A 102 6.25 -14.80 14.07
N SER A 103 5.33 -15.17 14.95
CA SER A 103 3.90 -15.16 14.65
C SER A 103 3.34 -13.77 14.85
N ILE A 104 2.88 -13.17 13.76
CA ILE A 104 1.93 -12.05 13.83
C ILE A 104 0.58 -12.61 14.30
N ASP A 105 -0.13 -11.89 15.18
CA ASP A 105 -1.46 -12.32 15.65
C ASP A 105 -2.46 -12.41 14.47
N ASP A 106 -3.35 -13.41 14.53
CA ASP A 106 -4.45 -13.57 13.57
C ASP A 106 -5.42 -12.39 13.61
N ASP A 107 -5.60 -11.80 14.78
CA ASP A 107 -6.49 -10.66 15.03
C ASP A 107 -5.82 -9.29 14.81
N GLU A 108 -4.52 -9.26 14.48
CA GLU A 108 -3.78 -8.00 14.28
C GLU A 108 -4.35 -7.20 13.08
N PRO A 109 -4.82 -5.96 13.28
CA PRO A 109 -5.29 -5.11 12.19
C PRO A 109 -4.16 -4.69 11.26
N ILE A 110 -4.41 -4.65 9.95
CA ILE A 110 -3.39 -4.34 8.96
C ILE A 110 -3.74 -3.10 8.13
N TYR A 111 -2.75 -2.23 7.97
CA TYR A 111 -2.78 -1.08 7.06
C TYR A 111 -1.74 -1.34 5.98
N ILE A 112 -2.20 -1.62 4.77
CA ILE A 112 -1.32 -1.87 3.63
C ILE A 112 -1.11 -0.56 2.88
N PHE A 113 0.14 -0.25 2.55
CA PHE A 113 0.49 0.92 1.75
C PHE A 113 1.65 0.64 0.81
N ASN A 114 1.67 1.33 -0.32
CA ASN A 114 2.70 1.20 -1.35
C ASN A 114 3.90 2.15 -1.09
N ILE A 115 4.98 1.96 -1.85
CA ILE A 115 6.24 2.71 -1.68
C ILE A 115 6.40 3.88 -2.68
N ASP A 116 5.32 4.22 -3.37
CA ASP A 116 5.26 5.24 -4.41
C ASP A 116 4.14 6.26 -4.22
N THR A 117 3.61 6.34 -3.00
CA THR A 117 2.68 7.37 -2.57
C THR A 117 3.23 8.02 -1.29
N PHE A 118 3.12 9.34 -1.17
CA PHE A 118 3.49 10.10 0.03
C PHE A 118 2.22 10.70 0.64
N ARG A 119 1.79 10.19 1.80
CA ARG A 119 0.56 10.63 2.49
C ARG A 119 0.89 11.51 3.69
N TYR A 120 0.60 12.79 3.60
CA TYR A 120 1.05 13.81 4.56
C TYR A 120 0.16 13.95 5.80
N GLY A 121 0.67 13.53 6.97
CA GLY A 121 -0.07 13.69 8.21
C GLY A 121 -1.20 12.68 8.37
N PHE A 122 -0.99 11.46 7.86
CA PHE A 122 -1.90 10.34 8.07
C PHE A 122 -2.24 10.16 9.55
N GLU A 123 -3.53 9.95 9.80
CA GLU A 123 -4.08 9.55 11.09
C GLU A 123 -5.04 8.40 10.87
N LYS A 124 -4.92 7.34 11.67
CA LYS A 124 -5.89 6.25 11.70
C LYS A 124 -7.26 6.84 12.08
N PRO A 125 -8.33 6.56 11.33
CA PRO A 125 -9.66 7.08 11.66
C PRO A 125 -10.16 6.56 13.01
N ASP A 126 -10.76 7.42 13.84
CA ASP A 126 -11.30 7.03 15.16
C ASP A 126 -12.39 5.96 15.08
N TRP A 127 -13.06 5.85 13.92
CA TRP A 127 -14.13 4.88 13.67
C TRP A 127 -13.65 3.57 13.07
N VAL A 128 -12.34 3.38 12.85
CA VAL A 128 -11.80 2.23 12.11
C VAL A 128 -12.16 0.87 12.73
N GLU A 129 -12.36 0.81 14.05
CA GLU A 129 -12.78 -0.41 14.76
C GLU A 129 -14.27 -0.78 14.51
N SER A 130 -15.05 0.13 13.94
CA SER A 130 -16.48 -0.08 13.64
C SER A 130 -16.74 -0.71 12.26
N VAL A 131 -15.69 -0.87 11.45
CA VAL A 131 -15.75 -1.43 10.10
C VAL A 131 -14.88 -2.68 9.97
N ASP A 132 -15.19 -3.48 8.96
CA ASP A 132 -14.42 -4.68 8.64
C ASP A 132 -13.26 -4.41 7.69
N GLY A 133 -13.29 -3.27 6.99
CA GLY A 133 -12.23 -2.76 6.14
C GLY A 133 -12.50 -1.31 5.75
N TYR A 134 -11.49 -0.57 5.31
CA TYR A 134 -11.69 0.74 4.67
C TYR A 134 -10.62 1.02 3.63
N LEU A 135 -10.92 1.93 2.71
CA LEU A 135 -10.00 2.44 1.71
C LEU A 135 -9.82 3.95 1.89
N GLU A 136 -8.58 4.44 1.81
CA GLU A 136 -8.34 5.88 1.61
C GLU A 136 -8.48 6.18 0.11
N VAL A 137 -9.16 7.29 -0.18
CA VAL A 137 -9.48 7.71 -1.55
C VAL A 137 -9.32 9.21 -1.73
N PHE A 138 -9.12 9.62 -2.97
CA PHE A 138 -9.08 11.02 -3.39
C PHE A 138 -9.91 11.20 -4.67
N GLU A 139 -10.19 12.44 -5.04
CA GLU A 139 -10.80 12.72 -6.35
C GLU A 139 -9.73 12.82 -7.43
N GLY A 140 -9.72 11.84 -8.35
CA GLY A 140 -8.71 11.73 -9.39
C GLY A 140 -9.28 11.63 -10.81
N GLU A 141 -8.44 11.99 -11.78
CA GLU A 141 -8.69 11.77 -13.20
C GLU A 141 -7.99 10.51 -13.72
N GLY A 142 -8.44 10.03 -14.89
CA GLY A 142 -7.91 8.85 -15.55
C GLY A 142 -8.51 7.53 -15.06
N ASP A 143 -8.11 6.43 -15.71
CA ASP A 143 -8.70 5.11 -15.53
C ASP A 143 -7.70 4.07 -14.96
N HIS A 144 -6.51 4.51 -14.54
CA HIS A 144 -5.42 3.61 -14.13
C HIS A 144 -5.43 3.26 -12.64
N TRP A 145 -6.34 3.85 -11.87
CA TRP A 145 -6.51 3.67 -10.43
C TRP A 145 -7.36 2.44 -10.10
N SER A 146 -7.38 2.10 -8.81
CA SER A 146 -8.51 1.39 -8.22
C SER A 146 -9.61 2.40 -7.86
N PHE A 147 -10.87 2.01 -7.95
CA PHE A 147 -12.03 2.88 -7.69
C PHE A 147 -12.97 2.26 -6.68
N ILE A 148 -13.71 3.11 -5.97
CA ILE A 148 -14.85 2.69 -5.14
C ILE A 148 -16.15 3.25 -5.70
N ALA A 149 -17.26 2.52 -5.54
CA ALA A 149 -18.60 3.10 -5.63
C ALA A 149 -19.24 3.09 -4.25
N VAL A 150 -19.94 4.17 -3.93
CA VAL A 150 -20.68 4.36 -2.67
C VAL A 150 -22.18 4.46 -2.95
N ASP A 151 -23.00 4.09 -1.98
CA ASP A 151 -24.45 4.30 -2.01
C ASP A 151 -24.85 5.66 -1.39
N ASP A 152 -26.17 5.90 -1.28
CA ASP A 152 -26.73 7.14 -0.73
C ASP A 152 -26.44 7.34 0.78
N ASP A 153 -25.98 6.30 1.48
CA ASP A 153 -25.62 6.31 2.90
C ASP A 153 -24.09 6.35 3.12
N ASP A 154 -23.30 6.74 2.10
CA ASP A 154 -21.84 6.80 2.13
C ASP A 154 -21.16 5.44 2.42
N LYS A 155 -21.83 4.33 2.10
CA LYS A 155 -21.25 3.00 2.27
C LYS A 155 -20.59 2.54 0.99
N VAL A 156 -19.39 1.98 1.08
CA VAL A 156 -18.72 1.34 -0.07
C VAL A 156 -19.48 0.08 -0.47
N ILE A 157 -19.99 0.06 -1.70
CA ILE A 157 -20.78 -1.05 -2.25
C ILE A 157 -20.03 -1.85 -3.32
N LYS A 158 -18.96 -1.29 -3.91
CA LYS A 158 -18.17 -1.95 -4.94
C LYS A 158 -16.77 -1.36 -5.03
N THR A 159 -15.81 -2.19 -5.38
CA THR A 159 -14.48 -1.76 -5.81
C THR A 159 -14.15 -2.29 -7.20
N THR A 160 -13.36 -1.55 -7.97
CA THR A 160 -12.82 -2.00 -9.26
C THR A 160 -11.35 -1.62 -9.38
N GLU A 161 -10.62 -2.36 -10.22
CA GLU A 161 -9.24 -2.09 -10.57
C GLU A 161 -9.17 -1.74 -12.05
N LYS A 162 -8.59 -0.59 -12.40
CA LYS A 162 -8.40 -0.14 -13.79
C LYS A 162 -9.69 -0.06 -14.62
N GLN A 163 -10.82 0.09 -13.94
CA GLN A 163 -12.13 0.30 -14.55
C GLN A 163 -12.84 1.39 -13.75
N ARG A 164 -12.97 2.56 -14.36
CA ARG A 164 -13.60 3.71 -13.70
C ARG A 164 -15.09 3.47 -13.46
N ILE A 165 -15.50 3.59 -12.19
CA ILE A 165 -16.90 3.49 -11.76
C ILE A 165 -17.37 4.72 -10.98
N SER A 166 -16.46 5.62 -10.62
CA SER A 166 -16.71 6.87 -9.89
C SER A 166 -15.54 7.84 -10.09
N ASN A 167 -15.56 8.98 -9.39
CA ASN A 167 -14.43 9.88 -9.24
C ASN A 167 -13.55 9.58 -8.01
N LEU A 168 -13.90 8.58 -7.19
CA LEU A 168 -13.19 8.22 -5.97
C LEU A 168 -12.13 7.15 -6.28
N CYS A 169 -10.88 7.59 -6.36
CA CYS A 169 -9.71 6.77 -6.67
C CYS A 169 -9.00 6.37 -5.38
N SER A 170 -8.57 5.12 -5.25
CA SER A 170 -7.69 4.73 -4.14
C SER A 170 -6.28 5.28 -4.34
N ASP A 171 -5.68 5.74 -3.24
CA ASP A 171 -4.27 6.16 -3.17
C ASP A 171 -3.29 5.02 -2.88
N GLY A 172 -3.80 3.81 -2.63
CA GLY A 172 -3.02 2.63 -2.26
C GLY A 172 -3.03 2.29 -0.78
N LEU A 173 -3.75 3.05 0.07
CA LEU A 173 -3.96 2.70 1.48
C LEU A 173 -5.20 1.83 1.66
N TYR A 174 -4.96 0.63 2.17
CA TYR A 174 -5.99 -0.39 2.39
C TYR A 174 -5.94 -0.90 3.83
N TYR A 175 -7.06 -0.82 4.53
CA TYR A 175 -7.21 -1.40 5.86
C TYR A 175 -8.07 -2.66 5.84
N PHE A 176 -7.62 -3.66 6.61
CA PHE A 176 -8.38 -4.86 6.95
C PHE A 176 -8.37 -5.03 8.47
N LYS A 177 -9.52 -5.40 9.03
CA LYS A 177 -9.69 -5.51 10.50
C LYS A 177 -8.74 -6.51 11.15
N SER A 178 -8.29 -7.51 10.41
CA SER A 178 -7.36 -8.51 10.90
C SER A 178 -6.56 -9.19 9.79
N LYS A 179 -5.36 -9.65 10.14
CA LYS A 179 -4.52 -10.51 9.28
C LYS A 179 -5.30 -11.72 8.77
N GLN A 180 -6.04 -12.41 9.65
CA GLN A 180 -6.80 -13.61 9.28
C GLN A 180 -7.87 -13.30 8.23
N GLN A 181 -8.58 -12.18 8.37
CA GLN A 181 -9.56 -11.74 7.37
C GLN A 181 -8.88 -11.53 6.01
N TYR A 182 -7.76 -10.80 5.98
CA TYR A 182 -7.02 -10.56 4.74
C TYR A 182 -6.60 -11.87 4.05
N LEU A 183 -6.00 -12.80 4.79
CA LEU A 183 -5.56 -14.09 4.24
C LEU A 183 -6.74 -14.93 3.73
N SER A 184 -7.86 -14.93 4.44
CA SER A 184 -9.08 -15.62 4.01
C SER A 184 -9.63 -15.05 2.69
N LEU A 185 -9.71 -13.72 2.58
CA LEU A 185 -10.13 -13.04 1.35
C LEU A 185 -9.15 -13.30 0.21
N PHE A 186 -7.84 -13.33 0.48
CA PHE A 186 -6.84 -13.62 -0.53
C PHE A 186 -6.95 -15.05 -1.06
N HIS A 187 -7.10 -16.06 -0.17
CA HIS A 187 -7.33 -17.44 -0.59
C HIS A 187 -8.60 -17.58 -1.44
N GLN A 188 -9.66 -16.85 -1.10
CA GLN A 188 -10.87 -16.83 -1.90
C GLN A 188 -10.64 -16.15 -3.26
N ALA A 189 -9.88 -15.05 -3.32
CA ALA A 189 -9.51 -14.39 -4.56
C ALA A 189 -8.71 -15.33 -5.49
N VAL A 190 -7.77 -16.10 -4.94
CA VAL A 190 -7.03 -17.13 -5.68
C VAL A 190 -7.96 -18.23 -6.19
N ALA A 191 -8.86 -18.74 -5.34
CA ALA A 191 -9.82 -19.78 -5.72
C ALA A 191 -10.78 -19.32 -6.84
N GLN A 192 -11.11 -18.03 -6.89
CA GLN A 192 -11.96 -17.43 -7.92
C GLN A 192 -11.18 -16.87 -9.11
N GLN A 193 -9.84 -16.96 -9.12
CA GLN A 193 -8.97 -16.34 -10.12
C GLN A 193 -9.28 -14.85 -10.32
N LEU A 194 -9.56 -14.14 -9.21
CA LEU A 194 -9.92 -12.72 -9.19
C LEU A 194 -8.68 -11.87 -9.50
N THR A 195 -8.32 -11.84 -10.77
CA THR A 195 -7.15 -11.15 -11.31
C THR A 195 -7.58 -10.06 -12.28
N VAL A 196 -6.77 -9.01 -12.38
CA VAL A 196 -6.86 -8.00 -13.43
C VAL A 196 -5.52 -7.98 -14.15
N ASN A 197 -5.52 -8.16 -15.47
CA ASN A 197 -4.28 -8.30 -16.25
C ASN A 197 -3.32 -9.40 -15.71
N ASN A 198 -3.86 -10.52 -15.24
CA ASN A 198 -3.14 -11.63 -14.61
C ASN A 198 -2.46 -11.30 -13.26
N GLU A 199 -2.82 -10.19 -12.61
CA GLU A 199 -2.31 -9.81 -11.29
C GLU A 199 -3.44 -9.78 -10.25
N TYR A 200 -3.13 -10.21 -9.03
CA TYR A 200 -3.95 -10.08 -7.83
C TYR A 200 -3.71 -8.71 -7.17
N TYR A 201 -4.72 -7.85 -7.30
CA TYR A 201 -4.78 -6.55 -6.64
C TYR A 201 -5.53 -6.65 -5.31
N ILE A 202 -5.26 -5.69 -4.41
CA ILE A 202 -5.91 -5.64 -3.10
C ILE A 202 -7.35 -5.13 -3.23
N ALA A 203 -7.58 -4.06 -4.00
CA ALA A 203 -8.89 -3.43 -4.10
C ALA A 203 -10.03 -4.40 -4.46
N PRO A 204 -9.91 -5.32 -5.45
CA PRO A 204 -10.97 -6.29 -5.75
C PRO A 204 -11.38 -7.20 -4.59
N MET A 205 -10.50 -7.45 -3.61
CA MET A 205 -10.81 -8.30 -2.45
C MET A 205 -11.90 -7.69 -1.55
N TYR A 206 -12.09 -6.37 -1.58
CA TYR A 206 -13.19 -5.73 -0.85
C TYR A 206 -14.57 -6.16 -1.39
N ASN A 207 -14.70 -6.53 -2.67
CA ASN A 207 -15.96 -7.08 -3.18
C ASN A 207 -16.30 -8.42 -2.52
N LEU A 208 -15.29 -9.24 -2.21
CA LEU A 208 -15.48 -10.49 -1.47
C LEU A 208 -15.93 -10.20 -0.03
N LEU A 209 -15.33 -9.21 0.62
CA LEU A 209 -15.71 -8.77 1.97
C LEU A 209 -17.16 -8.26 2.00
N ILE A 210 -17.54 -7.42 1.03
CA ILE A 210 -18.90 -6.88 0.89
C ILE A 210 -19.90 -8.01 0.63
N ALA A 211 -19.58 -8.97 -0.24
CA ALA A 211 -20.44 -10.11 -0.53
C ALA A 211 -20.67 -11.02 0.69
N GLN A 212 -19.74 -11.04 1.64
CA GLN A 212 -19.87 -11.75 2.93
C GLN A 212 -20.63 -10.93 4.00
N GLY A 213 -21.14 -9.74 3.65
CA GLY A 213 -21.86 -8.85 4.57
C GLY A 213 -20.95 -7.96 5.43
N GLY A 214 -19.65 -7.90 5.12
CA GLY A 214 -18.70 -7.02 5.80
C GLY A 214 -18.99 -5.55 5.55
N ARG A 215 -18.67 -4.71 6.54
CA ARG A 215 -18.78 -3.25 6.46
C ARG A 215 -17.50 -2.65 5.92
N VAL A 216 -17.59 -1.91 4.82
CA VAL A 216 -16.46 -1.21 4.22
C VAL A 216 -16.70 0.29 4.27
N GLY A 217 -15.84 0.99 4.99
CA GLY A 217 -15.83 2.46 5.04
C GLY A 217 -14.86 3.05 4.01
N TYR A 218 -14.81 4.38 3.94
CA TYR A 218 -13.77 5.08 3.20
C TYR A 218 -13.38 6.39 3.90
N VAL A 219 -12.17 6.86 3.64
CA VAL A 219 -11.71 8.20 4.01
C VAL A 219 -11.40 8.94 2.72
N LYS A 220 -12.04 10.08 2.49
CA LYS A 220 -11.70 10.96 1.37
C LYS A 220 -10.67 11.99 1.83
N ILE A 221 -9.48 11.98 1.23
CA ILE A 221 -8.43 12.98 1.42
C ILE A 221 -8.48 14.06 0.32
N THR A 222 -7.74 15.13 0.53
CA THR A 222 -7.61 16.25 -0.41
C THR A 222 -6.36 16.12 -1.27
N ASP A 223 -6.22 16.97 -2.30
CA ASP A 223 -5.00 16.97 -3.12
C ASP A 223 -3.77 17.40 -2.30
N ASP A 224 -3.92 18.29 -1.31
CA ASP A 224 -2.82 18.77 -0.47
C ASP A 224 -2.25 17.68 0.47
N ASP A 225 -3.00 16.60 0.65
CA ASP A 225 -2.68 15.48 1.54
C ASP A 225 -1.73 14.45 0.90
N ILE A 226 -1.49 14.52 -0.41
CA ILE A 226 -0.87 13.41 -1.14
C ILE A 226 -0.03 13.81 -2.35
N ASP A 227 1.12 13.14 -2.50
CA ASP A 227 1.93 13.16 -3.73
C ASP A 227 2.15 11.72 -4.27
N PHE A 228 2.13 11.56 -5.59
CA PHE A 228 2.37 10.29 -6.27
C PHE A 228 3.74 10.25 -6.94
N CYS A 229 4.42 9.11 -6.86
CA CYS A 229 5.77 8.88 -7.40
C CYS A 229 5.89 7.49 -8.05
N GLY A 230 4.81 7.00 -8.67
CA GLY A 230 4.71 5.65 -9.26
C GLY A 230 5.30 5.51 -10.65
N THR A 231 5.49 6.63 -11.35
CA THR A 231 5.99 6.70 -12.73
C THR A 231 7.20 7.64 -12.85
N PRO A 232 8.01 7.49 -13.90
CA PRO A 232 9.08 8.43 -14.20
C PRO A 232 8.60 9.88 -14.35
N ASP A 233 7.44 10.09 -14.98
CA ASP A 233 6.90 11.43 -15.23
C ASP A 233 6.48 12.12 -13.92
N GLU A 234 5.80 11.39 -13.02
CA GLU A 234 5.47 11.86 -11.67
C GLU A 234 6.74 12.21 -10.87
N TYR A 235 7.74 11.32 -10.88
CA TYR A 235 9.01 11.57 -10.21
C TYR A 235 9.71 12.84 -10.75
N GLN A 236 9.74 13.03 -12.07
CA GLN A 236 10.33 14.22 -12.67
C GLN A 236 9.53 15.50 -12.35
N ALA A 237 8.20 15.41 -12.29
CA ALA A 237 7.34 16.50 -11.87
C ALA A 237 7.64 16.92 -10.42
N LEU A 238 7.74 15.97 -9.49
CA LEU A 238 8.11 16.24 -8.10
C LEU A 238 9.52 16.83 -7.98
N LYS A 239 10.47 16.40 -8.81
CA LYS A 239 11.80 17.01 -8.87
C LYS A 239 11.80 18.45 -9.37
N ALA A 240 10.90 18.78 -10.29
CA ALA A 240 10.81 20.11 -10.89
C ALA A 240 10.03 21.10 -10.02
N HIS A 241 8.97 20.63 -9.36
CA HIS A 241 8.01 21.47 -8.65
C HIS A 241 8.11 21.40 -7.12
N GLY A 242 8.85 20.42 -6.59
CA GLY A 242 8.92 20.15 -5.16
C GLY A 242 7.77 19.25 -4.69
N LEU A 243 7.81 18.93 -3.40
CA LEU A 243 6.73 18.25 -2.68
C LEU A 243 5.69 19.28 -2.24
N LYS A 244 4.44 18.86 -2.06
CA LYS A 244 3.35 19.77 -1.63
C LYS A 244 3.53 20.32 -0.23
N VAL A 245 4.29 19.63 0.62
CA VAL A 245 4.63 20.07 1.97
C VAL A 245 6.15 20.11 2.16
N ASP A 246 6.62 20.93 3.08
CA ASP A 246 8.03 20.95 3.50
C ASP A 246 8.32 19.69 4.35
N VAL A 247 9.24 18.82 3.90
CA VAL A 247 9.54 17.49 4.48
C VAL A 247 10.90 17.39 5.16
#